data_AF-R9TDC2-F1
#
_entry.id   AF-R9TDC2-F1
#
_cell.length_a   1.000
_cell.length_b   1.000
_cell.length_c   1.000
_cell.angle_alpha   90.00
_cell.angle_beta   90.00
_cell.angle_gamma   90.00
#
_symmetry.space_group_name_H-M   'P 1'
#
loop_
_entity.id
_entity.type
_entity.pdbx_description
1 polymer ?
#
loop_
_entity_poly.entity_id
_entity_poly.type
_entity_poly.pdbx_seq_one_letter_code
_entity_poly.pdbx_strand_id
1 'polypeptide(L)'
;EAPDYGHETTSEAMSYIVWMAAMHDVLRKKGVISDSTGDHHLAKAWTTMEAMIPGCSEASGKRTSVKYGTLWKQDRLKSDPAAEGDEPSAYPVPGYGGDAVNPLYNAYKTAYGSENGYYLMNWLADVDDWYGFNGDGKFCFINTFQRGTQESCFETVPQPCLEELKWGMSGNNGIKAIFNGEGAVPKQYAFTNAPDAEDRAIQAVYFANMWKAGDPTVSALAGKMGDQCRNDMFDKYYKPIAASTRGTTAQKTGQLGDLGGQHYLMSWYTAWGGALGSSESEYNWAWQIGCSHSHQFYQNPLAAFALIQDSAINAGMKADNAQATSDYKESFKRQIEMYLWLQSKDGPIAGGCTNSYNGRYEEYPSDLPTFYDMVYVAHPVYSDPGPTTDSK
;
A
#
# COMPACT_ATOMS: atom_id res chain seq x y z
N GLU A 1 -1.17 -4.21 -18.70
CA GLU A 1 0.22 -4.57 -18.29
C GLU A 1 0.36 -4.60 -16.77
N ALA A 2 -0.19 -3.61 -16.08
CA ALA A 2 -0.63 -3.66 -14.69
C ALA A 2 -1.91 -2.79 -14.56
N PRO A 3 -1.88 -1.51 -14.99
CA PRO A 3 -3.08 -0.86 -15.52
C PRO A 3 -3.55 -1.59 -16.79
N ASP A 4 -4.85 -1.52 -17.07
CA ASP A 4 -5.48 -2.13 -18.24
C ASP A 4 -5.90 -1.09 -19.31
N TYR A 5 -5.82 0.20 -18.99
CA TYR A 5 -6.06 1.30 -19.92
C TYR A 5 -5.03 2.42 -19.81
N GLY A 6 -4.61 2.97 -20.97
CA GLY A 6 -3.44 3.86 -21.05
C GLY A 6 -3.62 5.28 -20.49
N HIS A 7 -4.87 5.71 -20.21
CA HIS A 7 -5.13 6.97 -19.49
C HIS A 7 -5.55 6.71 -18.03
N GLU A 8 -5.37 5.49 -17.54
CA GLU A 8 -5.19 5.31 -16.10
C GLU A 8 -3.85 5.91 -15.67
N THR A 9 -3.73 6.21 -14.39
CA THR A 9 -2.46 6.56 -13.76
C THR A 9 -2.27 5.71 -12.51
N THR A 10 -1.02 5.60 -12.08
CA THR A 10 -0.64 4.81 -10.92
C THR A 10 0.09 5.65 -9.90
N SER A 11 0.10 5.21 -8.63
CA SER A 11 1.00 5.76 -7.62
C SER A 11 2.46 5.70 -8.11
N GLU A 12 2.83 4.63 -8.83
CA GLU A 12 4.13 4.49 -9.50
C GLU A 12 4.41 5.68 -10.44
N ALA A 13 3.53 5.97 -11.40
CA ALA A 13 3.69 7.08 -12.32
C ALA A 13 3.87 8.42 -11.58
N MET A 14 3.08 8.64 -10.52
CA MET A 14 3.19 9.85 -9.71
C MET A 14 4.49 9.94 -8.92
N SER A 15 5.01 8.82 -8.41
CA SER A 15 6.32 8.76 -7.76
C SER A 15 7.47 9.07 -8.74
N TYR A 16 7.36 8.66 -10.01
CA TYR A 16 8.30 9.05 -11.06
C TYR A 16 8.22 10.54 -11.39
N ILE A 17 7.03 11.16 -11.36
CA ILE A 17 6.88 12.61 -11.51
C ILE A 17 7.62 13.36 -10.40
N VAL A 18 7.50 12.90 -9.15
CA VAL A 18 8.27 13.44 -8.02
C VAL A 18 9.77 13.28 -8.24
N TRP A 19 10.21 12.11 -8.72
CA TRP A 19 11.63 11.86 -8.98
C TRP A 19 12.20 12.72 -10.11
N MET A 20 11.49 12.87 -11.22
CA MET A 20 11.89 13.75 -12.32
C MET A 20 12.00 15.21 -11.86
N ALA A 21 11.06 15.67 -11.03
CA ALA A 21 11.10 17.02 -10.47
C ALA A 21 12.26 17.22 -9.48
N ALA A 22 12.56 16.23 -8.65
CA ALA A 22 13.76 16.24 -7.80
C ALA A 22 15.04 16.34 -8.63
N MET A 23 15.16 15.53 -9.70
CA MET A 23 16.31 15.59 -10.61
C MET A 23 16.44 16.95 -11.30
N HIS A 24 15.32 17.51 -11.77
CA HIS A 24 15.28 18.85 -12.35
C HIS A 24 15.84 19.90 -11.39
N ASP A 25 15.31 19.96 -10.17
CA ASP A 25 15.70 20.95 -9.17
C ASP A 25 17.18 20.78 -8.78
N VAL A 26 17.69 19.54 -8.73
CA VAL A 26 19.13 19.26 -8.53
C VAL A 26 19.99 19.75 -9.70
N LEU A 27 19.61 19.47 -10.95
CA LEU A 27 20.37 19.93 -12.12
C LEU A 27 20.42 21.46 -12.20
N ARG A 28 19.31 22.11 -11.88
CA ARG A 28 19.21 23.56 -11.82
C ARG A 28 20.05 24.12 -10.67
N LYS A 29 19.99 23.51 -9.47
CA LYS A 29 20.84 23.89 -8.32
C LYS A 29 22.33 23.81 -8.64
N LYS A 30 22.72 22.85 -9.49
CA LYS A 30 24.10 22.66 -9.98
C LYS A 30 24.47 23.58 -11.16
N GLY A 31 23.54 24.39 -11.66
CA GLY A 31 23.76 25.27 -12.82
C GLY A 31 23.94 24.53 -14.15
N VAL A 32 23.51 23.27 -14.24
CA VAL A 32 23.59 22.47 -15.48
C VAL A 32 22.49 22.86 -16.47
N ILE A 33 21.33 23.22 -15.95
CA ILE A 33 20.19 23.73 -16.72
C ILE A 33 19.78 25.11 -16.19
N SER A 34 19.18 25.91 -17.08
CA SER A 34 18.57 27.20 -16.73
C SER A 34 17.06 27.08 -16.77
N ASP A 35 16.39 27.50 -15.72
CA ASP A 35 14.94 27.65 -15.68
C ASP A 35 14.58 28.96 -14.98
N SER A 36 13.88 29.84 -15.70
CA SER A 36 13.43 31.14 -15.20
C SER A 36 12.09 31.08 -14.47
N THR A 37 11.42 29.92 -14.44
CA THR A 37 10.08 29.76 -13.85
C THR A 37 10.08 29.52 -12.34
N GLY A 38 11.23 29.19 -11.72
CA GLY A 38 11.41 29.18 -10.26
C GLY A 38 12.21 27.98 -9.74
N ASP A 39 12.50 27.97 -8.42
CA ASP A 39 12.70 26.70 -7.69
C ASP A 39 11.30 26.08 -7.52
N HIS A 40 11.14 24.91 -6.88
CA HIS A 40 9.84 24.36 -6.45
C HIS A 40 9.13 23.40 -7.43
N HIS A 41 9.81 22.83 -8.45
CA HIS A 41 9.18 21.75 -9.22
C HIS A 41 8.92 20.54 -8.35
N LEU A 42 9.81 20.23 -7.39
CA LEU A 42 9.60 19.15 -6.43
C LEU A 42 8.31 19.36 -5.62
N ALA A 43 8.08 20.56 -5.09
CA ALA A 43 6.87 20.86 -4.31
C ALA A 43 5.60 20.76 -5.18
N LYS A 44 5.64 21.27 -6.41
CA LYS A 44 4.54 21.14 -7.37
C LYS A 44 4.25 19.68 -7.73
N ALA A 45 5.29 18.90 -7.99
CA ALA A 45 5.17 17.47 -8.29
C ALA A 45 4.58 16.70 -7.10
N TRP A 46 4.99 17.03 -5.87
CA TRP A 46 4.43 16.46 -4.65
C TRP A 46 2.92 16.76 -4.53
N THR A 47 2.51 18.02 -4.67
CA THR A 47 1.08 18.39 -4.68
C THR A 47 0.31 17.69 -5.80
N THR A 48 0.94 17.47 -6.95
CA THR A 48 0.32 16.72 -8.06
C THR A 48 0.14 15.25 -7.68
N MET A 49 1.15 14.63 -7.04
CA MET A 49 1.08 13.27 -6.51
C MET A 49 0.03 13.11 -5.41
N GLU A 50 -0.25 14.14 -4.60
CA GLU A 50 -1.34 14.11 -3.61
C GLU A 50 -2.73 13.91 -4.23
N ALA A 51 -2.89 14.05 -5.55
CA ALA A 51 -4.09 13.63 -6.27
C ALA A 51 -4.38 12.13 -6.13
N MET A 52 -3.36 11.30 -5.87
CA MET A 52 -3.52 9.86 -5.59
C MET A 52 -3.82 9.56 -4.12
N ILE A 53 -3.75 10.54 -3.21
CA ILE A 53 -4.05 10.35 -1.79
C ILE A 53 -5.53 10.69 -1.55
N PRO A 54 -6.41 9.74 -1.15
CA PRO A 54 -7.85 9.98 -1.09
C PRO A 54 -8.26 11.19 -0.26
N GLY A 55 -7.60 11.37 0.89
CA GLY A 55 -7.82 12.49 1.81
C GLY A 55 -7.36 13.86 1.32
N CYS A 56 -6.50 13.90 0.30
CA CYS A 56 -5.87 15.11 -0.24
C CYS A 56 -6.34 15.44 -1.66
N SER A 57 -6.91 14.47 -2.38
CA SER A 57 -7.18 14.57 -3.82
C SER A 57 -8.27 15.57 -4.18
N GLU A 58 -7.87 16.77 -4.58
CA GLU A 58 -8.76 17.75 -5.20
C GLU A 58 -9.27 17.26 -6.57
N ALA A 59 -8.43 16.53 -7.31
CA ALA A 59 -8.76 15.99 -8.63
C ALA A 59 -10.00 15.09 -8.60
N SER A 60 -10.13 14.25 -7.57
CA SER A 60 -11.31 13.35 -7.42
C SER A 60 -12.63 14.10 -7.22
N GLY A 61 -12.60 15.34 -6.76
CA GLY A 61 -13.79 16.06 -6.30
C GLY A 61 -14.48 15.42 -5.07
N LYS A 62 -13.89 14.37 -4.46
CA LYS A 62 -14.47 13.63 -3.32
C LYS A 62 -13.84 13.97 -1.97
N ARG A 63 -12.74 14.75 -1.97
CA ARG A 63 -11.97 15.13 -0.77
C ARG A 63 -12.84 15.63 0.39
N THR A 64 -13.86 16.43 0.10
CA THR A 64 -14.73 17.06 1.10
C THR A 64 -16.08 16.38 1.28
N SER A 65 -16.53 15.58 0.30
CA SER A 65 -17.81 14.88 0.36
C SER A 65 -17.72 13.53 1.07
N VAL A 66 -16.57 12.86 0.96
CA VAL A 66 -16.30 11.60 1.67
C VAL A 66 -15.56 11.89 2.97
N LYS A 67 -16.02 11.30 4.07
CA LYS A 67 -15.49 11.58 5.41
C LYS A 67 -14.32 10.66 5.77
N TYR A 68 -13.23 10.67 5.00
CA TYR A 68 -12.08 9.77 5.23
C TYR A 68 -11.48 9.88 6.64
N GLY A 69 -11.48 11.07 7.23
CA GLY A 69 -11.01 11.28 8.62
C GLY A 69 -11.82 10.53 9.70
N THR A 70 -12.99 9.97 9.39
CA THR A 70 -13.74 9.10 10.32
C THR A 70 -13.02 7.78 10.61
N LEU A 71 -12.07 7.38 9.75
CA LEU A 71 -11.15 6.28 10.02
C LEU A 71 -10.43 6.47 11.36
N TRP A 72 -10.03 7.70 11.71
CA TRP A 72 -9.37 8.01 12.97
C TRP A 72 -10.30 8.08 14.18
N LYS A 73 -11.62 8.05 13.96
CA LYS A 73 -12.62 8.09 15.03
C LYS A 73 -12.97 6.70 15.55
N GLN A 74 -12.55 5.65 14.86
CA GLN A 74 -12.80 4.27 15.30
C GLN A 74 -12.04 3.97 16.59
N ASP A 75 -12.51 3.00 17.37
CA ASP A 75 -11.79 2.53 18.55
C ASP A 75 -10.57 1.68 18.18
N ARG A 76 -10.65 0.98 17.05
CA ARG A 76 -9.58 0.19 16.42
C ARG A 76 -9.87 0.04 14.93
N LEU A 77 -8.83 -0.24 14.13
CA LEU A 77 -9.02 -0.78 12.78
C LEU A 77 -8.94 -2.29 12.85
N LYS A 78 -10.03 -2.93 12.41
CA LYS A 78 -10.20 -4.37 12.47
C LYS A 78 -10.62 -4.87 11.10
N SER A 79 -9.99 -5.93 10.59
CA SER A 79 -10.45 -6.68 9.42
C SER A 79 -10.96 -8.08 9.80
N ASP A 80 -11.85 -8.60 8.96
CA ASP A 80 -12.36 -9.97 9.05
C ASP A 80 -11.54 -10.86 8.10
N PRO A 81 -10.81 -11.85 8.62
CA PRO A 81 -9.92 -12.65 7.80
C PRO A 81 -10.64 -13.57 6.80
N ALA A 82 -10.14 -13.60 5.57
CA ALA A 82 -10.58 -14.48 4.50
C ALA A 82 -9.38 -15.18 3.84
N ALA A 83 -9.61 -16.39 3.35
CA ALA A 83 -8.64 -17.11 2.53
C ALA A 83 -8.41 -16.38 1.21
N GLU A 84 -7.25 -16.52 0.58
CA GLU A 84 -7.11 -16.24 -0.87
C GLU A 84 -7.43 -17.51 -1.66
N GLY A 85 -7.89 -17.39 -2.90
CA GLY A 85 -8.04 -18.50 -3.85
C GLY A 85 -6.93 -18.46 -4.88
N ASP A 86 -6.58 -19.61 -5.47
CA ASP A 86 -5.50 -19.64 -6.47
C ASP A 86 -5.99 -19.09 -7.82
N GLU A 87 -7.26 -19.38 -8.16
CA GLU A 87 -7.94 -19.05 -9.42
C GLU A 87 -9.05 -18.00 -9.23
N PRO A 88 -9.33 -17.13 -10.22
CA PRO A 88 -10.44 -16.17 -10.13
C PRO A 88 -11.81 -16.82 -9.89
N SER A 89 -12.00 -18.05 -10.39
CA SER A 89 -13.23 -18.83 -10.24
C SER A 89 -13.50 -19.33 -8.81
N ALA A 90 -12.50 -19.26 -7.92
CA ALA A 90 -12.65 -19.62 -6.51
C ALA A 90 -13.34 -18.51 -5.69
N TYR A 91 -13.50 -17.31 -6.25
CA TYR A 91 -14.08 -16.16 -5.57
C TYR A 91 -15.59 -16.07 -5.82
N PRO A 92 -16.38 -15.63 -4.81
CA PRO A 92 -15.95 -15.17 -3.49
C PRO A 92 -15.52 -16.30 -2.55
N VAL A 93 -14.46 -16.05 -1.79
CA VAL A 93 -13.84 -16.99 -0.84
C VAL A 93 -14.43 -16.82 0.57
N PRO A 94 -14.68 -17.92 1.32
CA PRO A 94 -15.27 -17.82 2.65
C PRO A 94 -14.30 -17.23 3.67
N GLY A 95 -14.83 -16.36 4.54
CA GLY A 95 -14.16 -15.95 5.76
C GLY A 95 -13.98 -17.11 6.73
N TYR A 96 -12.88 -17.16 7.46
CA TYR A 96 -12.61 -18.21 8.46
C TYR A 96 -12.71 -17.72 9.91
N GLY A 97 -13.21 -16.49 10.11
CA GLY A 97 -13.48 -15.90 11.41
C GLY A 97 -12.22 -15.45 12.17
N GLY A 98 -12.45 -14.74 13.28
CA GLY A 98 -11.42 -14.08 14.08
C GLY A 98 -11.30 -12.58 13.77
N ASP A 99 -10.55 -11.88 14.62
CA ASP A 99 -10.26 -10.45 14.45
C ASP A 99 -8.79 -10.28 14.03
N ALA A 100 -8.55 -9.44 13.03
CA ALA A 100 -7.22 -8.92 12.71
C ALA A 100 -7.17 -7.44 13.06
N VAL A 101 -6.35 -7.05 14.05
CA VAL A 101 -6.33 -5.69 14.62
C VAL A 101 -4.99 -5.02 14.31
N ASN A 102 -5.02 -3.83 13.71
CA ASN A 102 -3.81 -3.05 13.43
C ASN A 102 -3.12 -2.61 14.74
N PRO A 103 -1.87 -3.05 15.00
CA PRO A 103 -1.14 -2.68 16.22
C PRO A 103 -0.67 -1.23 16.27
N LEU A 104 -0.52 -0.55 15.12
CA LEU A 104 -0.06 0.83 15.03
C LEU A 104 -1.19 1.87 15.06
N TYR A 105 -2.45 1.44 15.02
CA TYR A 105 -3.59 2.35 14.88
C TYR A 105 -3.63 3.44 15.97
N ASN A 106 -3.38 3.09 17.23
CA ASN A 106 -3.41 4.07 18.31
C ASN A 106 -2.32 5.13 18.17
N ALA A 107 -1.11 4.74 17.76
CA ALA A 107 -0.01 5.67 17.52
C ALA A 107 -0.37 6.63 16.37
N TYR A 108 -0.93 6.11 15.27
CA TYR A 108 -1.40 6.95 14.16
C TYR A 108 -2.57 7.85 14.54
N LYS A 109 -3.57 7.34 15.27
CA LYS A 109 -4.70 8.14 15.75
C LYS A 109 -4.23 9.30 16.63
N THR A 110 -3.25 9.08 17.50
CA THR A 110 -2.65 10.15 18.32
C THR A 110 -1.91 11.17 17.47
N ALA A 111 -1.15 10.73 16.47
CA ALA A 111 -0.32 11.63 15.65
C ALA A 111 -1.10 12.38 14.56
N TYR A 112 -2.12 11.74 13.97
CA TYR A 112 -2.77 12.14 12.72
C TYR A 112 -4.30 12.18 12.83
N GLY A 113 -4.89 12.05 14.02
CA GLY A 113 -6.34 11.94 14.19
C GLY A 113 -7.18 13.16 13.76
N SER A 114 -6.54 14.30 13.50
CA SER A 114 -7.16 15.49 12.91
C SER A 114 -7.10 15.54 11.38
N GLU A 115 -6.37 14.60 10.76
CA GLU A 115 -6.18 14.56 9.31
C GLU A 115 -7.35 13.85 8.60
N ASN A 116 -7.43 14.05 7.28
CA ASN A 116 -8.51 13.50 6.47
C ASN A 116 -8.20 12.07 5.97
N GLY A 117 -7.95 11.15 6.89
CA GLY A 117 -7.60 9.75 6.59
C GLY A 117 -6.09 9.51 6.45
N TYR A 118 -5.72 8.36 5.89
CA TYR A 118 -4.32 8.01 5.60
C TYR A 118 -3.72 8.93 4.52
N TYR A 119 -2.44 9.22 4.68
CA TYR A 119 -1.54 9.91 3.78
C TYR A 119 -0.72 8.88 2.96
N LEU A 120 -1.43 7.96 2.32
CA LEU A 120 -0.91 6.94 1.41
C LEU A 120 -1.62 7.08 0.06
N MET A 121 -0.91 6.78 -1.02
CA MET A 121 -1.50 6.83 -2.36
C MET A 121 -2.39 5.60 -2.56
N ASN A 122 -3.56 5.77 -3.17
CA ASN A 122 -4.19 4.64 -3.85
C ASN A 122 -3.33 4.29 -5.07
N TRP A 123 -3.21 3.00 -5.38
CA TRP A 123 -2.30 2.56 -6.42
C TRP A 123 -2.76 2.87 -7.84
N LEU A 124 -4.08 2.95 -8.08
CA LEU A 124 -4.67 3.11 -9.42
C LEU A 124 -5.75 4.21 -9.45
N ALA A 125 -5.81 4.95 -10.54
CA ALA A 125 -6.89 5.89 -10.81
C ALA A 125 -7.16 6.00 -12.31
N ASP A 126 -8.42 6.22 -12.66
CA ASP A 126 -8.87 6.53 -14.01
C ASP A 126 -8.88 8.05 -14.17
N VAL A 127 -7.95 8.61 -14.94
CA VAL A 127 -7.74 10.07 -15.02
C VAL A 127 -8.90 10.78 -15.72
N ASP A 128 -9.48 10.12 -16.72
CA ASP A 128 -10.47 10.70 -17.63
C ASP A 128 -11.90 10.18 -17.37
N ASP A 129 -12.09 9.40 -16.30
CA ASP A 129 -13.35 8.69 -16.01
C ASP A 129 -13.82 7.85 -17.21
N TRP A 130 -12.87 7.20 -17.88
CA TRP A 130 -13.11 6.31 -19.01
C TRP A 130 -14.09 5.18 -18.67
N TYR A 131 -13.98 4.63 -17.45
CA TYR A 131 -14.91 3.64 -16.91
C TYR A 131 -16.27 4.24 -16.50
N GLY A 132 -16.37 5.57 -16.38
CA GLY A 132 -17.60 6.30 -16.07
C GLY A 132 -18.10 6.16 -14.64
N PHE A 133 -17.26 5.68 -13.71
CA PHE A 133 -17.67 5.45 -12.33
C PHE A 133 -17.92 6.74 -11.54
N ASN A 134 -17.24 7.84 -11.87
CA ASN A 134 -17.48 9.14 -11.26
C ASN A 134 -18.70 9.85 -11.91
N GLY A 135 -18.88 9.65 -13.21
CA GLY A 135 -20.02 10.11 -14.00
C GLY A 135 -19.91 11.55 -14.49
N ASP A 136 -18.73 12.17 -14.38
CA ASP A 136 -18.51 13.57 -14.76
C ASP A 136 -17.27 13.79 -15.66
N GLY A 137 -16.63 12.72 -16.14
CA GLY A 137 -15.50 12.81 -17.07
C GLY A 137 -14.19 13.22 -16.41
N LYS A 138 -14.06 13.02 -15.10
CA LYS A 138 -12.88 13.41 -14.31
C LYS A 138 -12.39 12.30 -13.40
N PHE A 139 -11.10 12.36 -13.10
CA PHE A 139 -10.36 11.57 -12.12
C PHE A 139 -11.22 10.77 -11.14
N CYS A 140 -11.14 9.45 -11.22
CA CYS A 140 -11.83 8.51 -10.38
C CYS A 140 -10.85 7.53 -9.74
N PHE A 141 -10.93 7.32 -8.43
CA PHE A 141 -10.19 6.25 -7.78
C PHE A 141 -10.82 4.90 -8.13
N ILE A 142 -10.02 4.01 -8.69
CA ILE A 142 -10.43 2.67 -9.10
C ILE A 142 -9.48 1.61 -8.53
N ASN A 143 -9.89 0.36 -8.66
CA ASN A 143 -9.09 -0.81 -8.37
C ASN A 143 -9.45 -1.89 -9.40
N THR A 144 -8.65 -2.94 -9.46
CA THR A 144 -8.85 -4.08 -10.37
C THR A 144 -8.61 -5.39 -9.61
N PHE A 145 -7.36 -5.76 -9.37
CA PHE A 145 -6.95 -7.04 -8.76
C PHE A 145 -7.57 -7.28 -7.38
N GLN A 146 -8.29 -8.39 -7.23
CA GLN A 146 -8.94 -8.84 -6.00
C GLN A 146 -9.07 -10.38 -5.87
N ARG A 147 -8.77 -11.16 -6.91
CA ARG A 147 -9.13 -12.59 -7.01
C ARG A 147 -7.94 -13.54 -7.20
N GLY A 148 -6.88 -13.30 -6.45
CA GLY A 148 -5.82 -14.28 -6.24
C GLY A 148 -4.75 -14.32 -7.31
N THR A 149 -3.88 -15.33 -7.23
CA THR A 149 -2.59 -15.32 -7.92
C THR A 149 -2.68 -15.48 -9.44
N GLN A 150 -3.74 -16.13 -9.94
CA GLN A 150 -3.99 -16.33 -11.37
C GLN A 150 -4.91 -15.26 -11.97
N GLU A 151 -5.26 -14.18 -11.25
CA GLU A 151 -5.97 -13.06 -11.86
C GLU A 151 -4.97 -12.16 -12.59
N SER A 152 -4.78 -12.38 -13.90
CA SER A 152 -3.98 -11.49 -14.74
C SER A 152 -4.69 -10.15 -14.99
N CYS A 153 -3.98 -9.16 -15.53
CA CYS A 153 -4.59 -7.88 -15.90
C CYS A 153 -5.70 -7.98 -16.96
N PHE A 154 -5.84 -9.12 -17.64
CA PHE A 154 -6.90 -9.37 -18.62
C PHE A 154 -8.16 -9.99 -18.00
N GLU A 155 -8.08 -10.41 -16.74
CA GLU A 155 -9.12 -11.20 -16.10
C GLU A 155 -9.84 -10.43 -14.99
N THR A 156 -9.39 -9.22 -14.67
CA THR A 156 -9.98 -8.35 -13.65
C THR A 156 -11.37 -7.84 -14.06
N VAL A 157 -12.10 -7.33 -13.07
CA VAL A 157 -13.34 -6.58 -13.30
C VAL A 157 -13.17 -5.21 -12.66
N PRO A 158 -12.73 -4.16 -13.39
CA PRO A 158 -12.47 -2.84 -12.82
C PRO A 158 -13.63 -2.31 -11.97
N GLN A 159 -13.30 -1.72 -10.82
CA GLN A 159 -14.27 -1.29 -9.82
C GLN A 159 -13.88 0.06 -9.20
N PRO A 160 -14.86 0.92 -8.81
CA PRO A 160 -14.54 2.13 -8.07
C PRO A 160 -14.08 1.80 -6.65
N CYS A 161 -13.12 2.57 -6.16
CA CYS A 161 -12.76 2.54 -4.75
C CYS A 161 -13.96 2.94 -3.86
N LEU A 162 -14.80 3.85 -4.35
CA LEU A 162 -16.07 4.25 -3.73
C LEU A 162 -17.23 3.40 -4.27
N GLU A 163 -17.62 2.38 -3.52
CA GLU A 163 -18.74 1.50 -3.86
C GLU A 163 -20.05 2.10 -3.32
N GLU A 164 -20.83 2.69 -4.22
CA GLU A 164 -22.15 3.26 -3.91
C GLU A 164 -23.31 2.30 -4.27
N LEU A 165 -23.00 1.08 -4.70
CA LEU A 165 -23.93 0.05 -5.20
C LEU A 165 -24.65 0.47 -6.49
N LYS A 166 -24.02 1.33 -7.30
CA LYS A 166 -24.57 1.85 -8.56
C LYS A 166 -24.32 0.92 -9.75
N TRP A 167 -23.21 0.18 -9.72
CA TRP A 167 -22.70 -0.60 -10.85
C TRP A 167 -22.69 -2.09 -10.52
N GLY A 168 -22.49 -2.93 -11.54
CA GLY A 168 -22.43 -4.38 -11.35
C GLY A 168 -23.77 -5.02 -11.02
N MET A 169 -23.80 -5.86 -9.98
CA MET A 169 -24.95 -6.71 -9.69
C MET A 169 -26.11 -5.93 -9.09
N SER A 170 -27.32 -6.21 -9.59
CA SER A 170 -28.56 -5.61 -9.10
C SER A 170 -28.90 -6.02 -7.67
N GLY A 171 -29.84 -5.32 -7.02
CA GLY A 171 -30.40 -5.75 -5.73
C GLY A 171 -29.53 -5.44 -4.51
N ASN A 172 -28.91 -4.25 -4.47
CA ASN A 172 -27.99 -3.80 -3.41
C ASN A 172 -26.71 -4.65 -3.27
N ASN A 173 -26.23 -5.21 -4.38
CA ASN A 173 -24.99 -5.99 -4.42
C ASN A 173 -23.78 -5.18 -4.90
N GLY A 174 -23.97 -4.26 -5.84
CA GLY A 174 -22.87 -3.48 -6.40
C GLY A 174 -21.91 -4.32 -7.24
N ILE A 175 -20.79 -3.74 -7.64
CA ILE A 175 -19.80 -4.41 -8.48
C ILE A 175 -18.89 -5.31 -7.64
N LYS A 176 -18.65 -4.94 -6.38
CA LYS A 176 -17.79 -5.71 -5.47
C LYS A 176 -18.39 -7.05 -5.01
N ALA A 177 -19.63 -7.38 -5.39
CA ALA A 177 -20.25 -8.65 -5.04
C ALA A 177 -19.55 -9.85 -5.70
N ILE A 178 -18.89 -9.64 -6.85
CA ILE A 178 -18.06 -10.68 -7.48
C ILE A 178 -16.85 -11.07 -6.60
N PHE A 179 -16.40 -10.20 -5.69
CA PHE A 179 -15.28 -10.45 -4.78
C PHE A 179 -15.74 -10.93 -3.40
N ASN A 180 -16.80 -10.31 -2.88
CA ASN A 180 -17.24 -10.47 -1.49
C ASN A 180 -18.49 -11.36 -1.33
N GLY A 181 -19.17 -11.66 -2.43
CA GLY A 181 -20.41 -12.44 -2.47
C GLY A 181 -21.70 -11.63 -2.45
N GLU A 182 -22.77 -12.25 -2.96
CA GLU A 182 -24.10 -11.67 -2.97
C GLU A 182 -24.62 -11.40 -1.55
N GLY A 183 -25.26 -10.25 -1.35
CA GLY A 183 -25.82 -9.80 -0.07
C GLY A 183 -24.78 -9.31 0.94
N ALA A 184 -23.48 -9.35 0.60
CA ALA A 184 -22.39 -9.05 1.53
C ALA A 184 -21.73 -7.67 1.33
N VAL A 185 -22.13 -6.90 0.33
CA VAL A 185 -21.46 -5.63 -0.04
C VAL A 185 -22.20 -4.42 0.54
N PRO A 186 -21.70 -3.79 1.61
CA PRO A 186 -22.20 -2.48 2.02
C PRO A 186 -21.65 -1.38 1.10
N LYS A 187 -22.31 -0.22 1.12
CA LYS A 187 -21.69 1.02 0.62
C LYS A 187 -20.40 1.28 1.39
N GLN A 188 -19.31 1.46 0.69
CA GLN A 188 -17.99 1.52 1.30
C GLN A 188 -16.96 2.24 0.44
N TYR A 189 -15.92 2.77 1.08
CA TYR A 189 -14.67 3.10 0.39
C TYR A 189 -13.62 2.02 0.70
N ALA A 190 -12.77 1.69 -0.27
CA ALA A 190 -11.62 0.82 -0.08
C ALA A 190 -10.48 1.24 -1.02
N PHE A 191 -9.29 1.38 -0.47
CA PHE A 191 -8.07 1.79 -1.17
C PHE A 191 -6.93 0.83 -0.85
N THR A 192 -5.94 0.80 -1.73
CA THR A 192 -4.77 -0.07 -1.64
C THR A 192 -3.57 0.73 -2.12
N ASN A 193 -2.49 0.79 -1.35
CA ASN A 193 -1.25 1.42 -1.82
C ASN A 193 -0.38 0.42 -2.59
N ALA A 194 0.70 0.94 -3.17
CA ALA A 194 1.77 0.14 -3.72
C ALA A 194 3.08 0.70 -3.15
N PRO A 195 3.59 0.16 -2.02
CA PRO A 195 4.58 0.84 -1.19
C PRO A 195 5.92 1.10 -1.89
N ASP A 196 6.22 0.41 -3.00
CA ASP A 196 7.36 0.74 -3.85
C ASP A 196 7.26 2.17 -4.42
N ALA A 197 6.05 2.66 -4.70
CA ALA A 197 5.79 4.00 -5.20
C ALA A 197 5.98 5.06 -4.11
N GLU A 198 5.43 4.84 -2.91
CA GLU A 198 5.70 5.71 -1.76
C GLU A 198 7.19 5.78 -1.45
N ASP A 199 7.88 4.63 -1.38
CA ASP A 199 9.31 4.58 -1.12
C ASP A 199 10.12 5.26 -2.23
N ARG A 200 9.73 5.13 -3.50
CA ARG A 200 10.36 5.85 -4.63
C ARG A 200 10.20 7.36 -4.49
N ALA A 201 9.03 7.85 -4.05
CA ALA A 201 8.80 9.27 -3.79
C ALA A 201 9.66 9.77 -2.62
N ILE A 202 9.79 8.99 -1.54
CA ILE A 202 10.65 9.31 -0.38
C ILE A 202 12.12 9.34 -0.81
N GLN A 203 12.58 8.37 -1.60
CA GLN A 203 13.92 8.33 -2.19
C GLN A 203 14.21 9.58 -3.04
N ALA A 204 13.24 10.04 -3.83
CA ALA A 204 13.39 11.25 -4.64
C ALA A 204 13.56 12.51 -3.77
N VAL A 205 12.79 12.64 -2.70
CA VAL A 205 12.91 13.76 -1.74
C VAL A 205 14.26 13.72 -1.04
N TYR A 206 14.70 12.53 -0.61
CA TYR A 206 16.04 12.34 -0.04
C TYR A 206 17.14 12.77 -1.01
N PHE A 207 17.05 12.36 -2.28
CA PHE A 207 17.98 12.80 -3.31
C PHE A 207 18.03 14.32 -3.43
N ALA A 208 16.88 15.00 -3.49
CA ALA A 208 16.85 16.47 -3.53
C ALA A 208 17.48 17.11 -2.28
N ASN A 209 17.23 16.55 -1.09
CA ASN A 209 17.81 17.03 0.17
C ASN A 209 19.34 16.91 0.18
N MET A 210 19.91 15.78 -0.27
CA MET A 210 21.36 15.58 -0.36
C MET A 210 22.07 16.68 -1.17
N TRP A 211 21.40 17.20 -2.20
CA TRP A 211 21.93 18.24 -3.09
C TRP A 211 21.49 19.66 -2.71
N LYS A 212 20.83 19.85 -1.56
CA LYS A 212 20.33 21.14 -1.08
C LYS A 212 19.36 21.80 -2.08
N ALA A 213 18.60 20.96 -2.77
CA ALA A 213 17.53 21.32 -3.71
C ALA A 213 16.14 20.90 -3.21
N GLY A 214 16.06 20.26 -2.04
CA GLY A 214 14.80 19.82 -1.44
C GLY A 214 13.98 20.95 -0.82
N ASP A 215 12.75 20.60 -0.46
CA ASP A 215 11.78 21.48 0.21
C ASP A 215 11.47 20.93 1.62
N PRO A 216 11.58 21.73 2.69
CA PRO A 216 11.33 21.27 4.06
C PRO A 216 9.89 20.78 4.31
N THR A 217 8.90 21.38 3.65
CA THR A 217 7.50 20.96 3.75
C THR A 217 7.31 19.60 3.10
N VAL A 218 7.87 19.43 1.89
CA VAL A 218 7.86 18.14 1.19
C VAL A 218 8.61 17.08 1.99
N SER A 219 9.74 17.41 2.62
CA SER A 219 10.47 16.49 3.49
C SER A 219 9.62 16.00 4.66
N ALA A 220 8.90 16.89 5.33
CA ALA A 220 8.00 16.51 6.42
C ALA A 220 6.82 15.64 5.93
N LEU A 221 6.31 15.89 4.72
CA LEU A 221 5.26 15.07 4.10
C LEU A 221 5.78 13.68 3.69
N ALA A 222 7.00 13.59 3.15
CA ALA A 222 7.68 12.33 2.87
C ALA A 222 7.88 11.51 4.16
N GLY A 223 8.27 12.17 5.25
CA GLY A 223 8.33 11.55 6.57
C GLY A 223 6.98 11.03 7.05
N LYS A 224 5.90 11.78 6.86
CA LYS A 224 4.54 11.33 7.20
C LYS A 224 4.12 10.11 6.39
N MET A 225 4.38 10.13 5.08
CA MET A 225 4.10 9.01 4.18
C MET A 225 4.87 7.76 4.62
N GLY A 226 6.18 7.89 4.86
CA GLY A 226 7.00 6.80 5.37
C GLY A 226 6.53 6.30 6.74
N ASP A 227 6.10 7.18 7.65
CA ASP A 227 5.54 6.73 8.93
C ASP A 227 4.39 5.75 8.74
N GLN A 228 3.47 6.06 7.83
CA GLN A 228 2.28 5.27 7.57
C GLN A 228 2.55 4.03 6.71
N CYS A 229 3.62 4.03 5.90
CA CYS A 229 4.14 2.85 5.18
C CYS A 229 4.66 1.76 6.13
N ARG A 230 4.81 2.04 7.44
CA ARG A 230 5.09 0.96 8.41
C ARG A 230 3.95 -0.07 8.48
N ASN A 231 2.74 0.26 8.02
CA ASN A 231 1.66 -0.73 7.89
C ASN A 231 2.01 -1.83 6.87
N ASP A 232 2.78 -1.52 5.82
CA ASP A 232 3.26 -2.48 4.82
C ASP A 232 4.28 -3.47 5.39
N MET A 233 4.80 -3.23 6.60
CA MET A 233 5.71 -4.14 7.31
C MET A 233 5.01 -5.25 8.08
N PHE A 234 3.68 -5.36 8.00
CA PHE A 234 2.90 -6.35 8.74
C PHE A 234 2.23 -7.37 7.83
N ASP A 235 2.15 -8.61 8.35
CA ASP A 235 1.32 -9.68 7.84
C ASP A 235 -0.12 -9.19 7.56
N LYS A 236 -0.76 -9.74 6.52
CA LYS A 236 -2.09 -9.33 6.06
C LYS A 236 -3.12 -9.23 7.19
N TYR A 237 -3.11 -10.19 8.10
CA TYR A 237 -4.03 -10.22 9.23
C TYR A 237 -3.31 -10.12 10.58
N TYR A 238 -2.12 -9.50 10.58
CA TYR A 238 -1.27 -9.30 11.75
C TYR A 238 -0.96 -10.61 12.50
N LYS A 239 -0.95 -11.74 11.80
CA LYS A 239 -0.58 -13.02 12.38
C LYS A 239 0.91 -13.04 12.68
N PRO A 240 1.35 -13.78 13.71
CA PRO A 240 2.76 -13.98 13.99
C PRO A 240 3.49 -14.50 12.75
N ILE A 241 4.76 -14.10 12.60
CA ILE A 241 5.64 -14.69 11.59
C ILE A 241 6.01 -16.11 12.03
N ALA A 242 5.57 -17.14 11.30
CA ALA A 242 5.77 -18.54 11.68
C ALA A 242 5.51 -19.52 10.53
N ALA A 243 6.15 -20.70 10.62
CA ALA A 243 6.04 -21.79 9.64
C ALA A 243 4.62 -22.32 9.35
N SER A 244 3.67 -22.09 10.27
CA SER A 244 2.25 -22.31 10.05
C SER A 244 1.43 -21.53 11.06
N THR A 245 0.38 -20.88 10.59
CA THR A 245 -0.63 -20.24 11.45
C THR A 245 -2.06 -20.66 11.05
N ARG A 246 -2.18 -21.83 10.40
CA ARG A 246 -3.48 -22.44 10.06
C ARG A 246 -4.25 -22.78 11.33
N GLY A 247 -5.51 -22.34 11.42
CA GLY A 247 -6.38 -22.69 12.56
C GLY A 247 -6.01 -22.04 13.89
N THR A 248 -5.03 -21.13 13.93
CA THR A 248 -4.81 -20.28 15.12
C THR A 248 -5.93 -19.23 15.15
N THR A 249 -7.04 -19.54 15.84
CA THR A 249 -8.14 -18.61 16.10
C THR A 249 -7.64 -17.50 17.02
N ALA A 250 -7.27 -16.35 16.45
CA ALA A 250 -7.22 -15.05 17.11
C ALA A 250 -6.70 -15.02 18.57
N GLN A 251 -5.39 -15.15 18.82
CA GLN A 251 -4.84 -14.75 20.14
C GLN A 251 -3.43 -14.11 20.14
N LYS A 252 -2.81 -13.85 18.98
CA LYS A 252 -1.51 -13.15 18.94
C LYS A 252 -1.44 -12.08 17.84
N THR A 253 -2.53 -11.34 17.62
CA THR A 253 -2.44 -10.09 16.88
C THR A 253 -1.67 -9.08 17.72
N GLY A 254 -0.55 -8.59 17.20
CA GLY A 254 -0.01 -7.29 17.60
C GLY A 254 0.54 -7.17 19.02
N GLN A 255 1.76 -7.64 19.24
CA GLN A 255 2.70 -6.84 20.04
C GLN A 255 3.83 -6.38 19.12
N LEU A 256 4.24 -5.10 19.27
CA LEU A 256 5.51 -4.62 18.75
C LEU A 256 6.62 -5.42 19.46
N GLY A 257 7.46 -6.14 18.73
CA GLY A 257 8.50 -7.02 19.28
C GLY A 257 8.21 -8.52 19.20
N ASP A 258 9.06 -9.32 19.87
CA ASP A 258 9.47 -10.73 19.63
C ASP A 258 8.40 -11.83 19.37
N LEU A 259 7.10 -11.53 19.34
CA LEU A 259 6.03 -12.49 19.00
C LEU A 259 5.05 -11.95 17.93
N GLY A 260 5.38 -10.83 17.27
CA GLY A 260 4.50 -10.05 16.40
C GLY A 260 4.41 -10.50 14.94
N GLY A 261 3.47 -9.88 14.21
CA GLY A 261 3.28 -10.06 12.76
C GLY A 261 4.03 -9.06 11.89
N GLN A 262 5.03 -8.35 12.44
CA GLN A 262 5.84 -7.39 11.70
C GLN A 262 7.05 -8.10 11.07
N HIS A 263 7.09 -8.20 9.75
CA HIS A 263 8.18 -8.82 9.00
C HIS A 263 9.27 -7.82 8.58
N TYR A 264 9.04 -6.51 8.73
CA TYR A 264 10.00 -5.42 8.42
C TYR A 264 10.43 -5.35 6.94
N LEU A 265 9.68 -5.97 6.03
CA LEU A 265 9.83 -5.83 4.59
C LEU A 265 8.71 -4.94 4.04
N MET A 266 8.90 -4.31 2.89
CA MET A 266 7.80 -3.72 2.14
C MET A 266 7.03 -4.85 1.45
N SER A 267 5.87 -5.19 2.00
CA SER A 267 4.97 -6.18 1.37
C SER A 267 4.32 -5.58 0.11
N TRP A 268 3.51 -6.38 -0.60
CA TRP A 268 2.86 -5.92 -1.84
C TRP A 268 1.92 -4.72 -1.64
N TYR A 269 1.31 -4.61 -0.46
CA TYR A 269 0.37 -3.54 -0.12
C TYR A 269 0.04 -3.51 1.37
N THR A 270 -0.48 -2.37 1.80
CA THR A 270 -1.52 -2.25 2.81
C THR A 270 -2.81 -1.80 2.13
N ALA A 271 -3.95 -2.26 2.66
CA ALA A 271 -5.25 -1.80 2.20
C ALA A 271 -6.10 -1.36 3.38
N TRP A 272 -6.90 -0.33 3.15
CA TRP A 272 -7.80 0.22 4.15
C TRP A 272 -9.14 0.59 3.54
N GLY A 273 -10.17 0.56 4.36
CA GLY A 273 -11.51 0.89 3.93
C GLY A 273 -12.44 1.20 5.08
N GLY A 274 -13.65 1.61 4.75
CA GLY A 274 -14.64 2.00 5.73
C GLY A 274 -16.01 2.22 5.13
N ALA A 275 -16.99 2.39 6.02
CA ALA A 275 -18.35 2.69 5.63
C ALA A 275 -18.42 3.96 4.77
N LEU A 276 -19.30 3.95 3.78
CA LEU A 276 -19.59 5.12 2.96
C LEU A 276 -21.05 5.52 3.19
N GLY A 277 -21.26 6.79 3.52
CA GLY A 277 -22.60 7.31 3.80
C GLY A 277 -22.72 8.82 3.57
N SER A 278 -23.93 9.32 3.78
CA SER A 278 -24.28 10.74 3.57
C SER A 278 -24.14 11.58 4.84
N SER A 279 -24.13 10.95 6.01
CA SER A 279 -23.97 11.59 7.32
C SER A 279 -22.82 10.97 8.11
N GLU A 280 -22.30 11.66 9.14
CA GLU A 280 -21.17 11.12 9.94
C GLU A 280 -21.51 9.82 10.66
N SER A 281 -22.75 9.68 11.13
CA SER A 281 -23.22 8.50 11.85
C SER A 281 -23.23 7.24 11.00
N GLU A 282 -23.20 7.37 9.67
CA GLU A 282 -23.09 6.24 8.75
C GLU A 282 -21.64 5.76 8.58
N TYR A 283 -20.63 6.57 8.93
CA TYR A 283 -19.21 6.21 8.90
C TYR A 283 -18.79 5.46 10.17
N ASN A 284 -19.52 4.39 10.51
CA ASN A 284 -19.46 3.72 11.81
C ASN A 284 -18.53 2.50 11.87
N TRP A 285 -17.83 2.17 10.80
CA TRP A 285 -16.79 1.13 10.77
C TRP A 285 -15.67 1.48 9.79
N ALA A 286 -14.46 0.99 10.09
CA ALA A 286 -13.31 0.99 9.18
C ALA A 286 -12.41 -0.23 9.46
N TRP A 287 -11.65 -0.64 8.45
CA TRP A 287 -10.77 -1.80 8.48
C TRP A 287 -9.43 -1.49 7.84
N GLN A 288 -8.43 -2.32 8.17
CA GLN A 288 -7.13 -2.31 7.53
C GLN A 288 -6.53 -3.71 7.54
N ILE A 289 -5.76 -4.03 6.50
CA ILE A 289 -4.89 -5.20 6.38
C ILE A 289 -3.47 -4.76 6.01
N GLY A 290 -2.46 -5.49 6.46
CA GLY A 290 -1.13 -5.45 5.84
C GLY A 290 -1.10 -6.32 4.59
N CYS A 291 0.05 -6.95 4.30
CA CYS A 291 0.15 -8.02 3.32
C CYS A 291 1.23 -9.03 3.73
N SER A 292 0.91 -10.32 3.61
CA SER A 292 1.81 -11.41 4.01
C SER A 292 2.88 -11.72 2.95
N HIS A 293 2.77 -11.14 1.75
CA HIS A 293 3.59 -11.45 0.59
C HIS A 293 4.58 -10.32 0.33
N SER A 294 5.89 -10.63 0.32
CA SER A 294 6.95 -9.66 0.07
C SER A 294 7.74 -10.04 -1.17
N HIS A 295 7.90 -9.09 -2.09
CA HIS A 295 8.63 -9.25 -3.35
C HIS A 295 9.90 -8.40 -3.33
N GLN A 296 11.04 -8.91 -3.84
CA GLN A 296 12.30 -8.16 -3.77
C GLN A 296 12.27 -6.80 -4.52
N PHE A 297 11.52 -6.70 -5.63
CA PHE A 297 11.39 -5.44 -6.38
C PHE A 297 10.71 -4.32 -5.59
N TYR A 298 9.92 -4.65 -4.57
CA TYR A 298 9.24 -3.66 -3.72
C TYR A 298 10.13 -3.14 -2.59
N GLN A 299 11.29 -3.77 -2.33
CA GLN A 299 12.18 -3.31 -1.28
C GLN A 299 12.93 -2.05 -1.75
N ASN A 300 13.07 -1.08 -0.86
CA ASN A 300 13.84 0.13 -1.10
C ASN A 300 14.71 0.49 0.12
N PRO A 301 15.90 -0.13 0.26
CA PRO A 301 16.81 0.16 1.36
C PRO A 301 17.24 1.63 1.40
N LEU A 302 17.19 2.34 0.26
CA LEU A 302 17.53 3.76 0.20
C LEU A 302 16.44 4.64 0.81
N ALA A 303 15.16 4.31 0.60
CA ALA A 303 14.05 4.98 1.29
C ALA A 303 14.09 4.74 2.80
N ALA A 304 14.30 3.48 3.22
CA ALA A 304 14.48 3.14 4.64
C ALA A 304 15.67 3.91 5.25
N PHE A 305 16.80 3.97 4.54
CA PHE A 305 17.96 4.76 4.96
C PHE A 305 17.64 6.26 5.09
N ALA A 306 16.91 6.83 4.12
CA ALA A 306 16.49 8.21 4.15
C ALA A 306 15.63 8.54 5.38
N LEU A 307 14.64 7.68 5.68
CA LEU A 307 13.75 7.82 6.84
C LEU A 307 14.50 7.74 8.18
N ILE A 308 15.68 7.09 8.21
CA ILE A 308 16.54 7.04 9.40
C ILE A 308 17.46 8.27 9.48
N GLN A 309 18.09 8.65 8.36
CA GLN A 309 19.28 9.53 8.37
C GLN A 309 18.98 10.98 8.01
N ASP A 310 17.99 11.23 7.15
CA ASP A 310 17.62 12.60 6.81
C ASP A 310 16.74 13.18 7.92
N SER A 311 17.29 14.12 8.69
CA SER A 311 16.60 14.69 9.85
C SER A 311 15.27 15.38 9.49
N ALA A 312 15.15 15.93 8.29
CA ALA A 312 13.93 16.62 7.87
C ALA A 312 12.82 15.63 7.49
N ILE A 313 13.19 14.53 6.83
CA ILE A 313 12.27 13.42 6.56
C ILE A 313 11.92 12.69 7.87
N ASN A 314 12.91 12.32 8.67
CA ASN A 314 12.69 11.59 9.92
C ASN A 314 11.74 12.33 10.88
N ALA A 315 11.88 13.65 11.00
CA ALA A 315 11.00 14.48 11.84
C ALA A 315 9.52 14.48 11.39
N GLY A 316 9.22 14.06 10.16
CA GLY A 316 7.86 13.89 9.65
C GLY A 316 7.15 12.62 10.18
N MET A 317 7.90 11.65 10.71
CA MET A 317 7.34 10.44 11.35
C MET A 317 6.90 10.76 12.78
N LYS A 318 5.60 10.99 12.98
CA LYS A 318 5.01 11.50 14.23
C LYS A 318 4.33 10.44 15.08
N ALA A 319 3.98 9.28 14.52
CA ALA A 319 3.35 8.18 15.23
C ALA A 319 4.39 7.38 16.02
N ASP A 320 4.86 7.96 17.12
CA ASP A 320 6.02 7.47 17.88
C ASP A 320 7.29 7.46 17.02
N ASN A 321 7.88 8.66 16.86
CA ASN A 321 9.07 8.87 16.03
C ASN A 321 10.24 7.94 16.41
N ALA A 322 10.43 7.66 17.69
CA ALA A 322 11.51 6.81 18.17
C ALA A 322 11.28 5.35 17.75
N GLN A 323 10.05 4.85 17.91
CA GLN A 323 9.68 3.53 17.43
C GLN A 323 9.73 3.44 15.89
N ALA A 324 9.20 4.44 15.17
CA ALA A 324 9.26 4.48 13.70
C ALA A 324 10.70 4.42 13.20
N THR A 325 11.61 5.18 13.82
CA THR A 325 13.04 5.13 13.51
C THR A 325 13.65 3.75 13.83
N SER A 326 13.20 3.08 14.89
CA SER A 326 13.63 1.72 15.22
C SER A 326 13.14 0.71 14.18
N ASP A 327 11.88 0.81 13.76
CA ASP A 327 11.27 -0.07 12.75
C ASP A 327 12.01 0.06 11.42
N TYR A 328 12.34 1.29 11.01
CA TYR A 328 13.10 1.51 9.77
C TYR A 328 14.55 1.03 9.86
N LYS A 329 15.20 1.10 11.02
CA LYS A 329 16.54 0.48 11.21
C LYS A 329 16.50 -1.03 11.00
N GLU A 330 15.49 -1.70 11.55
CA GLU A 330 15.32 -3.14 11.34
C GLU A 330 14.90 -3.43 9.90
N SER A 331 14.04 -2.61 9.30
CA SER A 331 13.63 -2.76 7.90
C SER A 331 14.80 -2.59 6.94
N PHE A 332 15.63 -1.56 7.10
CA PHE A 332 16.84 -1.36 6.30
C PHE A 332 17.73 -2.61 6.33
N LYS A 333 17.99 -3.15 7.53
CA LYS A 333 18.76 -4.38 7.70
C LYS A 333 18.07 -5.58 7.02
N ARG A 334 16.78 -5.78 7.27
CA ARG A 334 15.99 -6.92 6.77
C ARG A 334 15.91 -6.94 5.25
N GLN A 335 15.73 -5.79 4.62
CA GLN A 335 15.68 -5.67 3.16
C GLN A 335 17.02 -6.05 2.53
N ILE A 336 18.16 -5.62 3.10
CA ILE A 336 19.49 -6.01 2.62
C ILE A 336 19.70 -7.52 2.79
N GLU A 337 19.31 -8.08 3.94
CA GLU A 337 19.38 -9.54 4.17
C GLU A 337 18.51 -10.32 3.17
N MET A 338 17.33 -9.81 2.81
CA MET A 338 16.45 -10.42 1.81
C MET A 338 17.11 -10.46 0.43
N TYR A 339 17.74 -9.36 -0.01
CA TYR A 339 18.48 -9.35 -1.29
C TYR A 339 19.63 -10.37 -1.32
N LEU A 340 20.38 -10.47 -0.22
CA LEU A 340 21.47 -11.45 -0.12
C LEU A 340 20.95 -12.89 -0.10
N TRP A 341 19.84 -13.14 0.58
CA TRP A 341 19.20 -14.46 0.63
C TRP A 341 18.64 -14.90 -0.73
N LEU A 342 18.04 -13.98 -1.48
CA LEU A 342 17.44 -14.26 -2.79
C LEU A 342 18.44 -14.25 -3.95
N GLN A 343 19.69 -13.85 -3.73
CA GLN A 343 20.68 -13.83 -4.79
C GLN A 343 21.01 -15.25 -5.25
N SER A 344 20.67 -15.55 -6.50
CA SER A 344 21.02 -16.82 -7.15
C SER A 344 22.53 -16.95 -7.34
N LYS A 345 23.00 -18.18 -7.55
CA LYS A 345 24.41 -18.48 -7.85
C LYS A 345 24.97 -17.69 -9.04
N ASP A 346 24.11 -17.28 -9.97
CA ASP A 346 24.48 -16.60 -11.22
C ASP A 346 24.39 -15.06 -11.08
N GLY A 347 23.89 -14.55 -9.95
CA GLY A 347 23.79 -13.12 -9.65
C GLY A 347 22.38 -12.52 -9.60
N PRO A 348 21.41 -12.92 -10.45
CA PRO A 348 20.03 -12.43 -10.37
C PRO A 348 19.37 -12.70 -9.01
N ILE A 349 18.44 -11.84 -8.62
CA ILE A 349 17.68 -11.95 -7.38
C ILE A 349 16.35 -12.65 -7.66
N ALA A 350 16.04 -13.72 -6.90
CA ALA A 350 14.79 -14.47 -6.99
C ALA A 350 13.59 -13.70 -6.41
N GLY A 351 12.38 -14.29 -6.40
CA GLY A 351 11.13 -13.59 -6.08
C GLY A 351 11.02 -12.99 -4.69
N GLY A 352 10.83 -13.82 -3.68
CA GLY A 352 10.60 -13.32 -2.32
C GLY A 352 10.15 -14.37 -1.34
N CYS A 353 9.32 -13.95 -0.40
CA CYS A 353 8.80 -14.81 0.66
C CYS A 353 7.36 -14.45 1.04
N THR A 354 6.69 -15.38 1.72
CA THR A 354 5.37 -15.16 2.30
C THR A 354 5.25 -15.72 3.72
N ASN A 355 4.50 -15.03 4.57
CA ASN A 355 4.03 -15.57 5.85
C ASN A 355 2.73 -16.38 5.70
N SER A 356 2.01 -16.23 4.58
CA SER A 356 0.74 -16.89 4.31
C SER A 356 0.87 -17.76 3.05
N TYR A 357 1.35 -18.98 3.23
CA TYR A 357 1.47 -19.92 2.12
C TYR A 357 0.09 -20.17 1.47
N ASN A 358 0.06 -20.07 0.14
CA ASN A 358 -1.15 -20.03 -0.71
C ASN A 358 -2.19 -18.98 -0.30
N GLY A 359 -1.80 -17.94 0.46
CA GLY A 359 -2.71 -16.92 0.98
C GLY A 359 -3.74 -17.45 1.98
N ARG A 360 -3.49 -18.63 2.56
CA ARG A 360 -4.41 -19.35 3.46
C ARG A 360 -3.70 -19.86 4.72
N TYR A 361 -2.49 -19.37 5.00
CA TYR A 361 -1.65 -19.76 6.13
C TYR A 361 -1.43 -21.27 6.25
N GLU A 362 -1.36 -21.96 5.11
CA GLU A 362 -1.11 -23.41 5.08
C GLU A 362 0.29 -23.75 5.62
N GLU A 363 0.49 -25.01 6.00
CA GLU A 363 1.81 -25.49 6.41
C GLU A 363 2.78 -25.41 5.23
N TYR A 364 4.00 -24.96 5.50
CA TYR A 364 4.99 -24.77 4.45
C TYR A 364 5.50 -26.11 3.93
N PRO A 365 5.78 -26.23 2.61
CA PRO A 365 6.47 -27.39 2.07
C PRO A 365 7.85 -27.56 2.74
N SER A 366 8.16 -28.78 3.17
CA SER A 366 9.39 -29.07 3.93
C SER A 366 10.69 -28.87 3.13
N ASP A 367 10.58 -28.80 1.81
CA ASP A 367 11.68 -28.64 0.86
C ASP A 367 11.96 -27.18 0.46
N LEU A 368 11.10 -26.24 0.87
CA LEU A 368 11.30 -24.81 0.60
C LEU A 368 12.07 -24.11 1.73
N PRO A 369 13.06 -23.26 1.41
CA PRO A 369 13.79 -22.52 2.42
C PRO A 369 12.95 -21.40 3.02
N THR A 370 13.32 -20.97 4.23
CA THR A 370 12.68 -19.84 4.93
C THR A 370 13.64 -18.66 5.11
N PHE A 371 13.06 -17.47 5.20
CA PHE A 371 13.71 -16.21 5.56
C PHE A 371 12.97 -15.60 6.74
N TYR A 372 13.60 -15.58 7.92
CA TYR A 372 12.93 -15.17 9.16
C TYR A 372 11.57 -15.86 9.34
N ASP A 373 11.53 -17.18 9.16
CA ASP A 373 10.33 -18.02 9.23
C ASP A 373 9.21 -17.72 8.22
N MET A 374 9.48 -16.93 7.17
CA MET A 374 8.61 -16.82 5.98
C MET A 374 9.11 -17.72 4.86
N VAL A 375 8.24 -18.50 4.22
CA VAL A 375 8.63 -19.45 3.16
C VAL A 375 8.95 -18.74 1.85
N TYR A 376 9.97 -19.23 1.14
CA TYR A 376 10.31 -18.78 -0.21
C TYR A 376 9.16 -18.94 -1.20
N VAL A 377 8.98 -17.94 -2.06
CA VAL A 377 8.07 -17.96 -3.20
C VAL A 377 8.78 -17.42 -4.42
N ALA A 378 8.79 -18.20 -5.52
CA ALA A 378 9.40 -17.78 -6.78
C ALA A 378 8.65 -16.61 -7.42
N HIS A 379 7.32 -16.61 -7.30
CA HIS A 379 6.37 -15.65 -7.86
C HIS A 379 5.45 -15.11 -6.76
N PRO A 380 5.92 -14.21 -5.87
CA PRO A 380 5.04 -13.61 -4.86
C PRO A 380 3.85 -12.88 -5.52
N VAL A 381 2.65 -13.08 -4.98
CA VAL A 381 1.39 -12.41 -5.37
C VAL A 381 0.77 -12.83 -6.69
N TYR A 382 1.47 -12.69 -7.83
CA TYR A 382 0.90 -13.00 -9.14
C TYR A 382 1.62 -14.17 -9.80
N SER A 383 0.91 -14.93 -10.64
CA SER A 383 1.43 -16.09 -11.36
C SER A 383 1.06 -16.09 -12.85
N ASP A 384 0.28 -15.10 -13.32
CA ASP A 384 -0.06 -14.92 -14.74
C ASP A 384 0.18 -13.46 -15.25
N PRO A 385 1.39 -13.17 -15.78
CA PRO A 385 2.60 -13.97 -15.64
C PRO A 385 3.18 -13.86 -14.22
N GLY A 386 4.08 -14.78 -13.86
CA GLY A 386 4.87 -14.63 -12.64
C GLY A 386 5.71 -13.34 -12.66
N PRO A 387 5.77 -12.55 -11.58
CA PRO A 387 6.43 -11.24 -11.57
C PRO A 387 7.96 -11.32 -11.68
N THR A 388 8.55 -12.51 -11.55
CA THR A 388 9.99 -12.75 -11.76
C THR A 388 10.31 -13.41 -13.10
N THR A 389 9.29 -13.74 -13.88
CA THR A 389 9.42 -14.34 -15.22
C THR A 389 9.13 -13.33 -16.32
N ASP A 390 9.52 -12.06 -16.14
CA ASP A 390 9.38 -11.04 -17.19
C ASP A 390 10.31 -11.37 -18.38
N SER A 391 9.93 -12.38 -19.15
CA SER A 391 10.36 -12.62 -20.51
C SER A 391 9.44 -11.78 -21.38
N LYS A 392 9.74 -10.49 -21.50
CA LYS A 392 9.24 -9.69 -22.62
C LYS A 392 9.90 -10.15 -23.93
#